data_AF-A0A6V7IAN7-F1
#
_entry.id   AF-A0A6V7IAN7-F1
#
_cell.length_a   1.000
_cell.length_b   1.000
_cell.length_c   1.000
_cell.angle_alpha   90.00
_cell.angle_beta   90.00
_cell.angle_gamma   90.00
#
_symmetry.space_group_name_H-M   'P 1'
#
loop_
_entity.id
_entity.type
_entity.pdbx_description
1 polymer ?
#
loop_
_entity_poly.entity_id
_entity_poly.type
_entity_poly.pdbx_seq_one_letter_code
_entity_poly.pdbx_strand_id
1 'polypeptide(L)'
;VYGRLVTFPYQRIWSRSILILGVLIIVWYNSTRSKEVPFARQKDILLSRTQNIDCSQEYRDDLDKYPGCVPEKCGRVVTDKLISATETDVLLKLAINGMKLGGSNGGASILDLHTGALSKGNNFINIFSLKEASKIFNPPDFAIY
;
A
#
# COMPACT_ATOMS: atom_id res chain seq x y z
N VAL A 1 3.99 62.46 -18.30
CA VAL A 1 5.10 62.36 -19.29
C VAL A 1 5.67 60.96 -19.19
N TYR A 2 5.31 60.06 -20.10
CA TYR A 2 5.95 58.74 -20.16
C TYR A 2 7.36 58.93 -20.72
N GLY A 3 8.37 58.46 -19.99
CA GLY A 3 9.79 58.58 -20.37
C GLY A 3 10.10 57.84 -21.68
N ARG A 4 11.22 58.23 -22.31
CA ARG A 4 11.70 57.67 -23.58
C ARG A 4 11.81 56.14 -23.46
N LEU A 5 11.04 55.40 -24.26
CA LEU A 5 11.09 53.94 -24.27
C LEU A 5 12.47 53.49 -24.74
N VAL A 6 13.16 52.70 -23.92
CA VAL A 6 14.49 52.17 -24.23
C VAL A 6 14.33 51.14 -25.35
N THR A 7 14.88 51.43 -26.53
CA THR A 7 14.85 50.53 -27.70
C THR A 7 16.23 49.96 -27.95
N PHE A 8 16.32 48.65 -28.12
CA PHE A 8 17.57 47.94 -28.42
C PHE A 8 17.37 47.04 -29.65
N PRO A 9 18.45 46.73 -30.40
CA PRO A 9 18.33 45.91 -31.60
C PRO A 9 17.68 44.55 -31.29
N TYR A 10 16.77 44.11 -32.16
CA TYR A 10 16.02 42.86 -32.01
C TYR A 10 15.10 42.75 -30.78
N GLN A 11 14.66 43.87 -30.17
CA GLN A 11 13.79 43.91 -28.99
C GLN A 11 12.54 43.00 -29.07
N ARG A 12 11.89 42.89 -30.24
CA ARG A 12 10.73 42.00 -30.44
C ARG A 12 11.09 40.52 -30.35
N ILE A 13 12.29 40.14 -30.77
CA ILE A 13 12.79 38.75 -30.70
C ILE A 13 13.15 38.43 -29.25
N TRP A 14 13.92 39.29 -28.58
CA TRP A 14 14.32 39.09 -27.18
C TRP A 14 13.14 39.02 -26.22
N SER A 15 12.15 39.92 -26.36
CA SER A 15 10.93 39.87 -25.52
C SER A 15 10.14 38.58 -25.70
N ARG A 16 10.00 38.09 -26.94
CA ARG A 16 9.35 36.80 -27.23
C ARG A 16 10.12 35.62 -26.66
N SER A 17 11.45 35.61 -26.82
CA SER A 17 12.31 34.55 -26.28
C SER A 17 12.20 34.48 -24.76
N ILE A 18 12.25 35.61 -24.05
CA ILE A 18 12.13 35.64 -22.59
C ILE A 18 10.76 35.13 -22.13
N LEU A 19 9.68 35.55 -22.80
CA LEU A 19 8.32 35.09 -22.47
C LEU A 19 8.18 33.58 -22.69
N ILE A 20 8.64 33.06 -23.83
CA ILE A 20 8.59 31.63 -24.15
C ILE A 20 9.39 30.83 -23.12
N LEU A 21 10.61 31.28 -22.81
CA LEU A 21 11.49 30.59 -21.88
C LEU A 21 10.94 30.62 -20.44
N GLY A 22 10.32 31.74 -20.03
CA GLY A 22 9.60 31.85 -18.77
C GLY A 22 8.41 30.89 -18.67
N VAL A 23 7.58 30.80 -19.73
CA VAL A 23 6.45 29.86 -19.79
C VAL A 23 6.93 28.42 -19.74
N LEU A 24 7.99 28.07 -20.49
CA LEU A 24 8.57 26.73 -20.49
C LEU A 24 9.08 26.34 -19.10
N ILE A 25 9.75 27.24 -18.39
CA ILE A 25 10.22 27.00 -17.00
C ILE A 25 9.03 26.75 -16.07
N ILE A 26 7.96 27.55 -16.16
CA ILE A 26 6.77 27.40 -15.31
C ILE A 26 6.07 26.07 -15.58
N VAL A 27 5.90 25.71 -16.86
CA VAL A 27 5.28 24.44 -17.27
C VAL A 27 6.12 23.26 -16.82
N TRP A 28 7.43 23.29 -17.06
CA TRP A 28 8.35 22.25 -16.61
C TRP A 28 8.32 22.08 -15.08
N TYR A 29 8.36 23.17 -14.33
CA TYR A 29 8.31 23.12 -12.88
C TYR A 29 6.99 22.51 -12.36
N ASN A 30 5.86 22.84 -12.99
CA ASN A 30 4.55 22.31 -12.59
C ASN A 30 4.32 20.87 -13.09
N SER A 31 4.82 20.49 -14.27
CA SER A 31 4.64 19.15 -14.82
C SER A 31 5.47 18.11 -14.07
N THR A 32 6.62 18.50 -13.54
CA THR A 32 7.55 17.58 -12.88
C THR A 32 7.20 17.36 -11.40
N ARG A 33 6.30 18.17 -10.84
CA ARG A 33 5.79 17.97 -9.47
C ARG A 33 4.59 17.04 -9.49
N SER A 34 4.82 15.76 -9.16
CA SER A 34 3.74 14.89 -8.74
C SER A 34 3.03 15.53 -7.54
N LYS A 35 1.70 15.66 -7.61
CA LYS A 35 0.87 16.24 -6.54
C LYS A 35 0.56 15.22 -5.43
N GLU A 36 1.20 14.06 -5.46
CA GLU A 36 1.01 13.01 -4.48
C GLU A 36 1.59 13.41 -3.12
N VAL A 37 0.77 13.29 -2.08
CA VAL A 37 1.18 13.52 -0.70
C VAL A 37 1.31 12.15 -0.02
N PRO A 38 2.41 11.86 0.69
CA PRO A 38 2.59 10.58 1.35
C PRO A 38 1.53 10.40 2.46
N PHE A 39 0.85 9.25 2.43
CA PHE A 39 -0.17 8.92 3.42
C PHE A 39 0.45 8.55 4.78
N ALA A 40 1.53 7.76 4.77
CA ALA A 40 2.33 7.45 5.95
C ALA A 40 3.78 7.22 5.52
N ARG A 41 4.76 7.69 6.30
CA ARG A 41 6.18 7.39 6.07
C ARG A 41 6.65 6.34 7.06
N GLN A 42 7.67 5.56 6.69
CA GLN A 42 8.29 4.56 7.56
C GLN A 42 8.81 5.14 8.89
N LYS A 43 9.17 6.42 8.91
CA LYS A 43 9.71 7.10 10.11
C LYS A 43 8.63 7.71 11.00
N ASP A 44 7.37 7.70 10.56
CA ASP A 44 6.27 8.24 11.34
C ASP A 44 5.86 7.20 12.40
N ILE A 45 5.41 7.67 13.58
CA ILE A 45 4.75 6.81 14.58
C ILE A 45 3.30 7.30 14.67
N LEU A 46 2.38 6.52 14.12
CA LEU A 46 0.98 6.87 13.91
C LEU A 46 0.09 6.00 14.82
N LEU A 47 -0.64 6.65 15.73
CA LEU A 47 -1.66 5.97 16.53
C LEU A 47 -2.77 5.42 15.63
N SER A 48 -3.29 6.26 14.74
CA SER A 48 -4.19 5.89 13.65
C SER A 48 -4.30 7.07 12.68
N ARG A 49 -4.22 6.78 11.39
CA ARG A 49 -4.47 7.75 10.32
C ARG A 49 -5.43 7.13 9.32
N THR A 50 -6.56 7.80 9.09
CA THR A 50 -7.62 7.32 8.20
C THR A 50 -7.84 8.31 7.06
N GLN A 51 -7.94 7.78 5.85
CA GLN A 51 -8.42 8.49 4.67
C GLN A 51 -9.68 7.81 4.18
N ASN A 52 -10.81 8.52 4.25
CA ASN A 52 -12.05 8.03 3.65
C ASN A 52 -11.90 8.04 2.13
N ILE A 53 -12.35 6.97 1.50
CA ILE A 53 -12.39 6.83 0.05
C ILE A 53 -13.80 6.44 -0.35
N ASP A 54 -14.23 6.86 -1.54
CA ASP A 54 -15.49 6.39 -2.07
C ASP A 54 -15.40 4.90 -2.37
N CYS A 55 -16.38 4.14 -1.90
CA CYS A 55 -16.53 2.74 -2.27
C CYS A 55 -16.73 2.61 -3.79
N SER A 56 -16.16 1.56 -4.37
CA SER A 56 -16.42 1.20 -5.77
C SER A 56 -17.91 0.88 -5.96
N GLN A 57 -18.39 1.00 -7.20
CA GLN A 57 -19.78 0.70 -7.51
C GLN A 57 -20.14 -0.76 -7.16
N GLU A 58 -19.26 -1.70 -7.52
CA GLU A 58 -19.44 -3.12 -7.20
C GLU A 58 -19.57 -3.37 -5.69
N TYR A 59 -18.79 -2.66 -4.86
CA TYR A 59 -18.86 -2.81 -3.41
C TYR A 59 -20.16 -2.23 -2.82
N ARG A 60 -20.78 -1.25 -3.50
CA ARG A 60 -22.10 -0.73 -3.09
C ARG A 60 -23.18 -1.77 -3.30
N ASP A 61 -23.10 -2.54 -4.38
CA ASP A 61 -24.04 -3.63 -4.62
C ASP A 61 -23.91 -4.73 -3.54
N ASP A 62 -22.70 -4.97 -3.04
CA ASP A 62 -22.45 -5.89 -1.92
C ASP A 62 -23.03 -5.38 -0.59
N LEU A 63 -23.08 -4.06 -0.36
CA LEU A 63 -23.72 -3.48 0.83
C LEU A 63 -25.21 -3.78 0.88
N ASP A 64 -25.88 -3.67 -0.27
CA ASP A 64 -27.31 -3.97 -0.40
C ASP A 64 -27.58 -5.49 -0.31
N LYS A 65 -26.66 -6.30 -0.82
CA LYS A 65 -26.79 -7.76 -0.85
C LYS A 65 -26.52 -8.41 0.52
N TYR A 66 -25.61 -7.86 1.31
CA TYR A 66 -25.16 -8.46 2.58
C TYR A 66 -25.23 -7.46 3.75
N PRO A 67 -26.44 -7.01 4.13
CA PRO A 67 -26.60 -6.00 5.16
C PRO A 67 -26.03 -6.48 6.50
N GLY A 68 -25.12 -5.70 7.08
CA GLY A 68 -24.45 -6.00 8.35
C GLY A 68 -23.26 -6.97 8.29
N CYS A 69 -22.97 -7.57 7.12
CA CYS A 69 -21.83 -8.47 6.96
C CYS A 69 -20.57 -7.80 6.41
N VAL A 70 -20.73 -6.63 5.78
CA VAL A 70 -19.63 -5.89 5.14
C VAL A 70 -19.49 -4.49 5.76
N PRO A 71 -18.27 -3.93 5.82
CA PRO A 71 -18.04 -2.56 6.28
C PRO A 71 -18.84 -1.51 5.50
N GLU A 72 -19.64 -0.72 6.21
CA GLU A 72 -20.47 0.35 5.60
C GLU A 72 -19.67 1.53 5.01
N LYS A 73 -18.41 1.68 5.44
CA LYS A 73 -17.56 2.81 5.06
C LYS A 73 -16.24 2.31 4.49
N CYS A 74 -15.89 2.80 3.31
CA CYS A 74 -14.59 2.52 2.71
C CYS A 74 -13.55 3.56 3.15
N GLY A 75 -12.35 3.08 3.47
CA GLY A 75 -11.26 3.92 3.90
C GLY A 75 -9.93 3.20 3.82
N ARG A 76 -8.85 3.97 3.79
CA ARG A 76 -7.49 3.50 4.03
C ARG A 76 -7.11 3.88 5.45
N VAL A 77 -6.66 2.91 6.24
CA VAL A 77 -6.25 3.12 7.63
C VAL A 77 -4.82 2.63 7.80
N VAL A 78 -3.99 3.44 8.46
CA VAL A 78 -2.63 3.06 8.89
C VAL A 78 -2.52 3.31 10.38
N THR A 79 -2.04 2.31 11.12
CA THR A 79 -1.84 2.36 12.57
C THR A 79 -0.65 1.50 12.96
N ASP A 80 0.20 2.01 13.85
CA ASP A 80 1.36 1.29 14.40
C ASP A 80 1.03 0.58 15.72
N LYS A 81 -0.22 0.67 16.19
CA LYS A 81 -0.66 0.09 17.47
C LYS A 81 -1.68 -1.05 17.34
N LEU A 82 -1.88 -1.59 16.13
CA LEU A 82 -2.82 -2.69 15.93
C LEU A 82 -2.33 -4.00 16.53
N ILE A 83 -1.02 -4.25 16.46
CA ILE A 83 -0.37 -5.49 16.92
C ILE A 83 0.75 -5.10 17.88
N SER A 84 0.86 -5.79 19.02
CA SER A 84 1.94 -5.60 19.98
C SER A 84 3.26 -6.20 19.48
N ALA A 85 4.38 -5.76 20.05
CA ALA A 85 5.69 -6.34 19.72
C ALA A 85 5.73 -7.84 20.04
N THR A 86 5.11 -8.27 21.14
CA THR A 86 5.05 -9.68 21.55
C THR A 86 4.22 -10.53 20.58
N GLU A 87 3.09 -10.03 20.09
CA GLU A 87 2.30 -10.73 19.06
C GLU A 87 3.07 -10.81 17.75
N THR A 88 3.81 -9.75 17.40
CA THR A 88 4.65 -9.72 16.19
C THR A 88 5.72 -10.81 16.23
N ASP A 89 6.37 -11.03 17.38
CA ASP A 89 7.37 -12.09 17.54
C ASP A 89 6.76 -13.50 17.35
N VAL A 90 5.54 -13.71 17.87
CA VAL A 90 4.81 -14.98 17.68
C VAL A 90 4.42 -15.16 16.22
N LEU A 91 3.84 -14.14 15.59
CA LEU A 91 3.46 -14.16 14.17
C LEU A 91 4.67 -14.38 13.25
N LEU A 92 5.82 -13.78 13.58
CA LEU A 92 7.06 -14.00 12.84
C LEU A 92 7.55 -15.44 12.95
N LYS A 93 7.57 -16.00 14.17
CA LYS A 93 7.94 -17.40 14.40
C LYS A 93 6.99 -18.35 13.65
N LEU A 94 5.69 -18.06 13.68
CA LEU A 94 4.64 -18.81 12.99
C LEU A 94 4.86 -18.80 11.48
N ALA A 95 5.08 -17.62 10.90
CA ALA A 95 5.36 -17.45 9.48
C ALA A 95 6.63 -18.20 9.07
N ILE A 96 7.75 -18.02 9.78
CA ILE A 96 9.01 -18.69 9.47
C ILE A 96 8.86 -20.21 9.52
N ASN A 97 8.23 -20.75 10.57
CA ASN A 97 8.14 -22.20 10.75
C ASN A 97 7.11 -22.83 9.80
N GLY A 98 5.97 -22.19 9.57
CA GLY A 98 4.97 -22.67 8.63
C GLY A 98 5.48 -22.64 7.19
N MET A 99 6.14 -21.55 6.78
CA MET A 99 6.67 -21.39 5.43
C MET A 99 7.83 -22.34 5.12
N LYS A 100 8.61 -22.76 6.13
CA LYS A 100 9.64 -23.81 6.00
C LYS A 100 9.10 -25.16 5.54
N LEU A 101 7.82 -25.46 5.80
CA LEU A 101 7.18 -26.70 5.34
C LEU A 101 6.72 -26.63 3.88
N GLY A 102 6.63 -25.42 3.34
CA GLY A 102 6.20 -25.14 1.98
C GLY A 102 7.36 -25.02 1.00
N GLY A 103 7.09 -24.27 -0.06
CA GLY A 103 8.02 -24.02 -1.15
C GLY A 103 7.30 -24.17 -2.47
N SER A 104 7.15 -23.08 -3.20
CA SER A 104 6.51 -23.07 -4.51
C SER A 104 7.57 -23.25 -5.60
N ASN A 105 7.27 -24.08 -6.61
CA ASN A 105 8.06 -24.15 -7.84
C ASN A 105 7.75 -22.96 -8.78
N GLY A 106 6.70 -22.20 -8.47
CA GLY A 106 6.33 -20.94 -9.14
C GLY A 106 6.84 -19.72 -8.36
N GLY A 107 5.97 -18.71 -8.21
CA GLY A 107 6.28 -17.45 -7.53
C GLY A 107 6.27 -17.53 -6.00
N ALA A 108 5.51 -16.63 -5.36
CA ALA A 108 5.45 -16.57 -3.89
C ALA A 108 4.89 -17.87 -3.29
N SER A 109 5.42 -18.26 -2.12
CA SER A 109 4.81 -19.30 -1.29
C SER A 109 3.67 -18.69 -0.49
N ILE A 110 2.55 -19.41 -0.37
CA ILE A 110 1.37 -18.97 0.36
C ILE A 110 1.13 -19.95 1.51
N LEU A 111 0.77 -19.40 2.67
CA LEU A 111 0.35 -20.13 3.86
C LEU A 111 -0.91 -19.45 4.42
N ASP A 112 -2.00 -20.21 4.48
CA ASP A 112 -3.25 -19.84 5.12
C ASP A 112 -3.53 -20.85 6.23
N LEU A 113 -3.48 -20.41 7.49
CA LEU A 113 -3.72 -21.26 8.64
C LEU A 113 -5.20 -21.52 8.91
N HIS A 114 -6.09 -20.63 8.46
CA HIS A 114 -7.53 -20.82 8.68
C HIS A 114 -8.05 -21.99 7.84
N THR A 115 -7.64 -22.07 6.57
CA THR A 115 -7.99 -23.20 5.69
C THR A 115 -6.97 -24.35 5.74
N GLY A 116 -5.77 -24.08 6.28
CA GLY A 116 -4.63 -25.00 6.25
C GLY A 116 -3.91 -25.06 4.91
N ALA A 117 -4.21 -24.16 3.95
CA ALA A 117 -3.59 -24.20 2.63
C ALA A 117 -2.12 -23.75 2.66
N LEU A 118 -1.23 -24.61 2.20
CA LEU A 118 0.21 -24.33 2.06
C LEU A 118 0.67 -24.65 0.63
N SER A 119 1.35 -23.70 -0.02
CA SER A 119 1.97 -23.94 -1.32
C SER A 119 3.16 -24.91 -1.20
N LYS A 120 3.11 -26.00 -1.97
CA LYS A 120 4.18 -26.99 -2.05
C LYS A 120 4.33 -27.53 -3.48
N GLY A 121 5.47 -27.26 -4.10
CA GLY A 121 5.70 -27.52 -5.51
C GLY A 121 4.76 -26.69 -6.39
N ASN A 122 3.92 -27.36 -7.18
CA ASN A 122 2.94 -26.72 -8.07
C ASN A 122 1.51 -26.70 -7.50
N ASN A 123 1.30 -27.17 -6.26
CA ASN A 123 -0.03 -27.36 -5.68
C ASN A 123 -0.15 -26.75 -4.28
N PHE A 124 -1.39 -26.66 -3.79
CA PHE A 124 -1.67 -26.42 -2.38
C PHE A 124 -1.93 -27.75 -1.67
N ILE A 125 -1.36 -27.88 -0.48
CA ILE A 125 -1.60 -29.01 0.42
C ILE A 125 -2.22 -28.53 1.72
N ASN A 126 -2.91 -29.41 2.43
CA ASN A 126 -3.33 -29.13 3.80
C ASN A 126 -2.16 -29.35 4.76
N ILE A 127 -1.63 -28.26 5.33
CA ILE A 127 -0.51 -28.27 6.27
C ILE A 127 -0.79 -29.09 7.52
N PHE A 128 -2.05 -29.16 7.98
CA PHE A 128 -2.42 -29.91 9.19
C PHE A 128 -2.38 -31.44 8.98
N SER A 129 -2.29 -31.91 7.74
CA SER A 129 -2.07 -33.32 7.44
C SER A 129 -0.60 -33.75 7.58
N LEU A 130 0.33 -32.78 7.68
CA LEU A 130 1.76 -33.05 7.86
C LEU A 130 2.07 -33.36 9.32
N LYS A 131 2.82 -34.44 9.56
CA LYS A 131 3.27 -34.82 10.92
C LYS A 131 4.24 -33.78 11.50
N GLU A 132 4.92 -33.03 10.65
CA GLU A 132 5.83 -31.95 11.03
C GLU A 132 5.08 -30.72 11.52
N ALA A 133 3.88 -30.45 10.99
CA ALA A 133 3.09 -29.28 11.36
C ALA A 133 2.60 -29.34 12.81
N SER A 134 2.25 -30.54 13.32
CA SER A 134 1.83 -30.72 14.71
C SER A 134 2.95 -30.42 15.73
N LYS A 135 4.21 -30.33 15.28
CA LYS A 135 5.36 -29.94 16.12
C LYS A 135 5.66 -28.45 16.05
N ILE A 136 5.07 -27.74 15.08
CA ILE A 136 5.31 -26.35 14.78
C ILE A 136 4.21 -25.46 15.36
N PHE A 137 2.95 -25.86 15.17
CA PHE A 137 1.79 -25.09 15.60
C PHE A 137 1.23 -25.60 16.94
N ASN A 138 1.06 -24.69 17.89
CA ASN A 138 0.46 -24.98 19.19
C ASN A 138 -0.84 -24.20 19.36
N PRO A 139 -1.78 -24.65 20.22
CA PRO A 139 -3.02 -23.93 20.47
C PRO A 139 -2.88 -22.42 20.78
N PRO A 140 -1.87 -21.96 21.54
CA PRO A 140 -1.66 -20.52 21.77
C PRO A 140 -1.31 -19.73 20.51
N ASP A 141 -0.65 -20.36 19.53
CA ASP A 141 -0.28 -19.69 18.29
C ASP A 141 -1.53 -19.30 17.47
N PHE A 142 -2.59 -20.12 17.54
CA PHE A 142 -3.89 -19.85 16.91
C PHE A 142 -4.77 -18.86 17.67
N ALA A 143 -4.41 -18.50 18.91
CA ALA A 143 -5.12 -17.45 19.63
C ALA A 143 -4.60 -16.05 19.26
N ILE A 144 -3.39 -15.97 18.68
CA ILE A 144 -2.72 -14.73 18.28
C ILE A 144 -2.91 -14.48 16.77
N TYR A 145 -2.99 -15.53 15.96
CA TYR A 145 -3.32 -15.46 14.54
C TYR A 145 -4.82 -15.30 14.32
#